data_AF-A0A2P9BDQ1-F1
#
_entry.id   AF-A0A2P9BDQ1-F1
#
_cell.length_a   1.000
_cell.length_b   1.000
_cell.length_c   1.000
_cell.angle_alpha   90.00
_cell.angle_beta   90.00
_cell.angle_gamma   90.00
#
_symmetry.space_group_name_H-M   'P 1'
#
loop_
_entity.id
_entity.type
_entity.pdbx_description
1 polymer ?
#
loop_
_entity_poly.entity_id
_entity_poly.type
_entity_poly.pdbx_seq_one_letter_code
_entity_poly.pdbx_strand_id
1 'polypeptide(L)'
;MDIQLLKIKRSILLDEDISPVLINTKDIEGKAKINKKKIKYKTPIKWEKEETKLLIEGINTYGLSNWSQILQSYNFPQYRFFYT
;
A
#
# COMPACT_ATOMS: atom_id res chain seq x y z
N MET A 1 -31.16 23.51 -7.19
CA MET A 1 -30.61 22.15 -7.08
C MET A 1 -29.26 22.32 -6.40
N ASP A 2 -29.19 22.07 -5.10
CA ASP A 2 -27.99 22.40 -4.30
C ASP A 2 -27.06 21.18 -4.25
N ILE A 3 -25.99 21.24 -5.04
CA ILE A 3 -24.97 20.19 -5.11
C ILE A 3 -23.96 20.47 -3.99
N GLN A 4 -24.00 19.68 -2.92
CA GLN A 4 -22.96 19.74 -1.90
C GLN A 4 -21.77 18.88 -2.34
N LEU A 5 -20.72 19.53 -2.86
CA LEU A 5 -19.45 18.90 -3.19
C LEU A 5 -18.69 18.59 -1.90
N LEU A 6 -18.51 17.30 -1.61
CA LEU A 6 -17.66 16.86 -0.51
C LEU A 6 -16.20 17.21 -0.85
N LYS A 7 -15.60 18.17 -0.14
CA LYS A 7 -14.16 18.47 -0.24
C LYS A 7 -13.34 17.31 0.34
N ILE A 8 -13.16 16.27 -0.46
CA ILE A 8 -12.22 15.19 -0.13
C ILE A 8 -10.82 15.80 -0.29
N LYS A 9 -10.12 16.07 0.82
CA LYS A 9 -8.68 16.34 0.80
C LYS A 9 -7.94 15.08 0.38
N ARG A 10 -7.87 14.82 -0.92
CA ARG A 10 -7.04 13.77 -1.52
C ARG A 10 -5.62 14.33 -1.64
N SER A 11 -4.74 13.98 -0.71
CA SER A 11 -3.30 13.99 -0.94
C SER A 11 -2.91 12.69 -1.63
N ILE A 12 -3.37 12.51 -2.86
CA ILE A 12 -2.90 11.45 -3.75
C ILE A 12 -2.82 12.10 -5.12
N LEU A 13 -1.59 12.48 -5.47
CA LEU A 13 -1.20 12.98 -6.79
C LEU A 13 -1.30 11.78 -7.74
N LEU A 14 -2.44 11.59 -8.40
CA LEU A 14 -2.61 10.63 -9.49
C LEU A 14 -3.66 11.13 -10.47
N ASP A 15 -3.15 11.49 -11.65
CA ASP A 15 -3.71 11.48 -13.01
C ASP A 15 -5.19 11.79 -13.29
N GLU A 16 -5.35 12.47 -14.41
CA GLU A 16 -6.38 13.43 -14.77
C GLU A 16 -7.73 12.85 -15.26
N ASP A 17 -8.01 11.55 -15.13
CA ASP A 17 -9.16 10.93 -15.84
C ASP A 17 -10.17 10.15 -14.96
N ILE A 18 -10.28 10.44 -13.66
CA ILE A 18 -11.33 9.81 -12.84
C ILE A 18 -12.58 10.70 -12.82
N SER A 19 -13.48 10.45 -13.78
CA SER A 19 -14.84 10.98 -13.81
C SER A 19 -15.58 10.66 -12.49
N PRO A 20 -16.28 11.63 -11.85
CA PRO A 20 -16.95 11.40 -10.59
C PRO A 20 -18.07 10.35 -10.74
N VAL A 21 -17.97 9.27 -9.99
CA VAL A 21 -19.00 8.22 -9.94
C VAL A 21 -20.24 8.80 -9.26
N LEU A 22 -21.35 8.88 -10.01
CA LEU A 22 -22.66 9.31 -9.53
C LEU A 22 -23.28 8.21 -8.66
N ILE A 23 -23.27 8.37 -7.34
CA ILE A 23 -23.96 7.45 -6.42
C ILE A 23 -25.34 8.03 -6.11
N ASN A 24 -26.40 7.40 -6.63
CA ASN A 24 -27.79 7.76 -6.35
C ASN A 24 -28.14 7.33 -4.91
N THR A 25 -28.33 8.29 -4.00
CA THR A 25 -28.48 8.05 -2.55
C THR A 25 -29.84 7.49 -2.13
N LYS A 26 -30.78 7.35 -3.06
CA LYS A 26 -32.14 6.86 -2.77
C LYS A 26 -32.23 5.34 -2.54
N ASP A 27 -31.23 4.58 -2.98
CA ASP A 27 -31.19 3.12 -2.80
C ASP A 27 -30.49 2.67 -1.50
N ILE A 28 -30.06 3.61 -0.66
CA ILE A 28 -29.29 3.33 0.57
C ILE A 28 -30.20 3.32 1.82
N GLU A 29 -31.53 3.39 1.63
CA GLU A 29 -32.52 3.29 2.71
C GLU A 29 -32.78 1.83 3.13
N GLY A 30 -31.70 1.12 3.38
CA GLY A 30 -31.68 -0.15 4.08
C GLY A 30 -30.49 -0.11 5.02
N LYS A 31 -30.72 0.10 6.32
CA LYS A 31 -29.67 -0.04 7.34
C LYS A 31 -29.30 -1.51 7.51
N ALA A 32 -28.73 -2.11 6.47
CA ALA A 32 -27.92 -3.30 6.62
C ALA A 32 -26.74 -2.88 7.51
N LYS A 33 -26.72 -3.39 8.73
CA LYS A 33 -25.51 -3.40 9.56
C LYS A 33 -24.48 -4.23 8.81
N ILE A 34 -23.77 -3.60 7.88
CA ILE A 34 -22.61 -4.22 7.22
C ILE A 34 -21.64 -4.47 8.36
N ASN A 35 -21.60 -5.71 8.84
CA ASN A 35 -20.55 -6.22 9.71
C ASN A 35 -19.26 -6.13 8.89
N LYS A 36 -18.65 -4.94 8.86
CA LYS A 36 -17.33 -4.73 8.29
C LYS A 36 -16.40 -5.59 9.14
N LYS A 37 -16.14 -6.82 8.69
CA LYS A 37 -15.09 -7.68 9.23
C LYS A 37 -13.85 -6.78 9.24
N LYS A 38 -13.38 -6.42 10.44
CA LYS A 38 -12.19 -5.57 10.58
C LYS A 38 -11.07 -6.29 9.83
N ILE A 39 -10.64 -5.74 8.70
CA ILE A 39 -9.51 -6.26 7.95
C ILE A 39 -8.32 -6.16 8.92
N LYS A 40 -7.84 -7.30 9.39
CA LYS A 40 -6.65 -7.35 10.24
C LYS A 40 -5.45 -7.17 9.30
N TYR A 41 -4.87 -5.98 9.28
CA TYR A 41 -3.61 -5.76 8.59
C TYR A 41 -2.52 -6.58 9.27
N LYS A 42 -1.57 -7.11 8.49
CA LYS A 42 -0.34 -7.65 9.06
C LYS A 42 0.40 -6.52 9.78
N THR A 43 0.93 -6.80 10.96
CA THR A 43 1.78 -5.85 11.67
C THR A 43 2.99 -5.52 10.80
N PRO A 44 3.28 -4.23 10.54
CA PRO A 44 4.45 -3.86 9.75
C PRO A 44 5.72 -4.28 10.49
N ILE A 45 6.62 -4.96 9.78
CA ILE A 45 7.94 -5.31 10.31
C ILE A 45 8.87 -4.12 10.07
N LYS A 46 9.51 -3.65 11.14
CA LYS A 46 10.47 -2.55 11.06
C LYS A 46 11.77 -3.04 10.41
N TRP A 47 12.38 -2.19 9.61
CA TRP A 47 13.72 -2.42 9.07
C TRP A 47 14.78 -2.14 10.13
N GLU A 48 15.68 -3.08 10.32
CA GLU A 48 16.86 -2.88 11.17
C GLU A 48 17.93 -2.08 10.43
N LYS A 49 18.82 -1.43 11.22
CA LYS A 49 19.87 -0.58 10.65
C LYS A 49 20.83 -1.37 9.75
N GLU A 50 21.14 -2.61 10.15
CA GLU A 50 22.04 -3.49 9.40
C GLU A 50 21.38 -3.95 8.09
N GLU A 51 20.11 -4.40 8.14
CA GLU A 51 19.34 -4.73 6.93
C GLU A 51 19.31 -3.57 5.93
N THR A 52 19.12 -2.35 6.43
CA THR A 52 19.06 -1.16 5.59
C THR A 52 20.39 -0.89 4.89
N LYS A 53 21.53 -1.11 5.58
CA LYS A 53 22.87 -0.97 4.98
C LYS A 53 23.06 -1.98 3.85
N LEU A 54 22.73 -3.25 4.08
CA LEU A 54 22.80 -4.31 3.07
C LEU A 54 21.95 -3.98 1.84
N LEU A 55 20.74 -3.44 2.05
CA LEU A 55 19.86 -3.02 0.97
C LEU A 55 20.47 -1.87 0.14
N ILE A 56 21.00 -0.84 0.79
CA ILE A 56 21.63 0.29 0.10
C ILE A 56 22.86 -0.17 -0.69
N GLU A 57 23.69 -1.02 -0.09
CA GLU A 57 24.85 -1.60 -0.76
C GLU A 57 24.45 -2.41 -1.99
N GLY A 58 23.45 -3.29 -1.83
CA GLY A 58 22.93 -4.07 -2.94
C GLY A 58 22.34 -3.23 -4.06
N ILE A 59 21.62 -2.13 -3.74
CA ILE A 59 21.13 -1.20 -4.76
C ILE A 59 22.30 -0.53 -5.49
N ASN A 60 23.36 -0.14 -4.78
CA ASN A 60 24.53 0.49 -5.39
C ASN A 60 25.32 -0.49 -6.27
N THR A 61 25.38 -1.77 -5.91
CA THR A 61 26.13 -2.79 -6.65
C THR A 61 25.35 -3.36 -7.83
N TYR A 62 24.07 -3.70 -7.64
CA TYR A 62 23.25 -4.39 -8.64
C TYR A 62 22.28 -3.46 -9.36
N GLY A 63 22.01 -2.27 -8.84
CA GLY A 63 21.02 -1.33 -9.38
C GLY A 63 19.61 -1.54 -8.82
N LEU A 64 18.73 -0.59 -9.16
CA LEU A 64 17.30 -0.65 -8.82
C LEU A 64 16.61 -1.84 -9.51
N SER A 65 15.53 -2.33 -8.91
CA SER A 65 14.70 -3.43 -9.42
C SER A 65 15.31 -4.84 -9.42
N ASN A 66 16.58 -4.98 -9.03
CA ASN A 66 17.25 -6.29 -8.89
C ASN A 66 17.08 -6.92 -7.50
N TRP A 67 15.85 -6.89 -6.96
CA TRP A 67 15.55 -7.26 -5.58
C TRP A 67 15.83 -8.72 -5.23
N SER A 68 15.52 -9.66 -6.14
CA SER A 68 15.78 -11.08 -5.92
C SER A 68 17.27 -11.36 -5.81
N GLN A 69 18.07 -10.71 -6.65
CA GLN A 69 19.53 -10.84 -6.63
C GLN A 69 20.11 -10.22 -5.35
N ILE A 70 19.66 -9.03 -4.97
CA ILE A 70 20.06 -8.38 -3.71
C ILE A 70 19.72 -9.27 -2.51
N LEU A 71 18.51 -9.86 -2.47
CA LEU A 71 18.06 -10.72 -1.39
C LEU A 71 18.92 -11.99 -1.25
N GLN A 72 19.42 -12.53 -2.37
CA GLN A 72 20.24 -13.74 -2.41
C GLN A 72 21.74 -13.48 -2.16
N SER A 73 22.24 -12.29 -2.50
CA SER A 73 23.65 -11.94 -2.38
C SER A 73 24.09 -11.53 -0.97
N TYR A 74 23.16 -11.14 -0.10
CA TYR A 74 23.46 -10.66 1.26
C TYR A 74 22.73 -11.47 2.33
N ASN A 75 23.25 -11.43 3.55
CA ASN A 75 22.68 -12.15 4.70
C ASN A 75 21.51 -11.38 5.33
N PHE A 76 20.35 -11.38 4.66
CA PHE A 76 19.11 -10.84 5.25
C PHE A 76 18.52 -11.80 6.31
N PRO A 77 17.73 -11.31 7.27
CA PRO A 77 17.01 -12.16 8.21
C PRO A 77 16.02 -13.10 7.51
N GLN A 78 15.82 -14.29 8.09
CA GLN A 78 15.02 -15.35 7.48
C GLN A 78 13.58 -14.91 7.12
N TYR A 79 12.98 -14.00 7.90
CA TYR A 79 11.63 -13.51 7.66
C TYR A 79 11.49 -12.61 6.43
N ARG A 80 12.61 -12.19 5.80
CA ARG A 80 12.63 -11.49 4.51
C ARG A 80 12.51 -12.43 3.33
N PHE A 81 12.83 -13.70 3.52
CA PHE A 81 12.68 -14.73 2.51
C PHE A 81 11.24 -15.20 2.49
N PHE A 82 10.59 -15.04 1.35
CA PHE A 82 9.29 -15.65 1.11
C PHE A 82 9.53 -17.12 0.79
N TYR A 83 9.21 -18.01 1.73
CA TYR A 83 8.98 -19.41 1.39
C TYR A 83 7.67 -19.45 0.60
N THR A 84 7.77 -19.84 -0.67
CA THR A 84 6.61 -20.15 -1.52
C THR A 84 6.20 -21.59 -1.32
#